data_AF-A1BD54-F1
#
_entry.id   AF-A1BD54-F1
#
_cell.length_a   1.000
_cell.length_b   1.000
_cell.length_c   1.000
_cell.angle_alpha   90.00
_cell.angle_beta   90.00
_cell.angle_gamma   90.00
#
_symmetry.space_group_name_H-M   'P 1'
#
loop_
_entity.id
_entity.type
_entity.pdbx_description
1 polymer ?
#
loop_
_entity_poly.entity_id
_entity_poly.type
_entity_poly.pdbx_seq_one_letter_code
_entity_poly.pdbx_strand_id
1 'polypeptide(L)'
;MHGAVYIFENSIAKRVKVGMTINNVADRLCDVNDKWLERKVACQICGGRLVNIGGYVPQHVISGNECPGGNALPLEKDLALAVSYLENMKNRLSKLSGSEKGSVTRKIKTLEKRIGLYRHYDGPVGMWQFSIAFYTECAEQVELLSHKILTERLDKVAPFGEVFCCSVSEATEAVEAALSQLGLLHSARKNTCL
;
A
#
# COMPACT_ATOMS: atom_id res chain seq x y z
N MET A 1 -3.56 10.91 17.65
CA MET A 1 -2.42 10.02 17.91
C MET A 1 -1.14 10.75 17.51
N HIS A 2 -0.20 10.92 18.44
CA HIS A 2 1.05 11.64 18.16
C HIS A 2 1.93 10.85 17.20
N GLY A 3 2.42 11.50 16.15
CA GLY A 3 3.22 10.86 15.13
C GLY A 3 3.63 11.82 14.02
N ALA A 4 4.10 11.26 12.91
CA ALA A 4 4.50 11.99 11.72
C ALA A 4 3.56 11.70 10.55
N VAL A 5 3.13 12.74 9.85
CA VAL A 5 2.55 12.66 8.50
C VAL A 5 3.66 12.95 7.51
N TYR A 6 4.05 11.95 6.73
CA TYR A 6 5.13 12.04 5.75
C TYR A 6 4.59 12.19 4.32
N ILE A 7 5.41 12.81 3.50
CA ILE A 7 5.28 12.93 2.06
C ILE A 7 6.51 12.26 1.44
N PHE A 8 6.28 11.20 0.69
CA PHE A 8 7.30 10.57 -0.15
C PHE A 8 7.00 10.84 -1.62
N GLU A 9 8.05 11.07 -2.39
CA GLU A 9 7.96 11.32 -3.82
C GLU A 9 8.67 10.23 -4.61
N ASN A 10 8.06 9.83 -5.72
CA ASN A 10 8.76 9.15 -6.81
C ASN A 10 8.67 10.04 -8.04
N SER A 11 9.72 10.82 -8.28
CA SER A 11 9.76 11.86 -9.33
C SER A 11 9.72 11.26 -10.74
N ILE A 12 10.32 10.08 -10.92
CA ILE A 12 10.31 9.37 -12.22
C ILE A 12 8.91 8.85 -12.52
N ALA A 13 8.25 8.25 -11.52
CA ALA A 13 6.87 7.78 -11.65
C ALA A 13 5.82 8.90 -11.56
N LYS A 14 6.25 10.15 -11.28
CA LYS A 14 5.40 11.34 -11.07
C LYS A 14 4.27 11.10 -10.06
N ARG A 15 4.64 10.51 -8.92
CA ARG A 15 3.71 10.08 -7.88
C ARG A 15 4.17 10.55 -6.51
N VAL A 16 3.19 10.84 -5.66
CA VAL A 16 3.41 11.19 -4.26
C VAL A 16 2.61 10.27 -3.36
N LYS A 17 3.18 9.96 -2.19
CA LYS A 17 2.50 9.23 -1.13
C LYS A 17 2.44 10.12 0.10
N VAL A 18 1.23 10.40 0.55
CA VAL A 18 0.97 10.94 1.88
C VAL A 18 0.63 9.77 2.79
N GLY A 19 1.29 9.66 3.92
CA GLY A 19 0.96 8.64 4.92
C GLY A 19 1.36 9.05 6.33
N MET A 20 0.96 8.26 7.32
CA MET A 20 1.38 8.49 8.71
C MET A 20 2.16 7.33 9.34
N THR A 21 2.92 7.66 10.39
CA THR A 21 3.59 6.70 11.27
C THR A 21 3.70 7.25 12.68
N ILE A 22 3.63 6.36 13.69
CA ILE A 22 4.05 6.66 15.07
C ILE A 22 5.48 6.22 15.37
N ASN A 23 6.09 5.52 14.41
CA ASN A 23 7.45 5.02 14.47
C ASN A 23 8.37 5.94 13.64
N ASN A 24 9.52 5.43 13.21
CA ASN A 24 10.46 6.13 12.36
C ASN A 24 9.95 6.28 10.91
N VAL A 25 10.09 7.48 10.33
CA VAL A 25 9.73 7.78 8.93
C VAL A 25 10.67 7.06 7.95
N ALA A 26 11.95 6.90 8.28
CA ALA A 26 12.93 6.20 7.47
C ALA A 26 12.57 4.71 7.29
N ASP A 27 12.18 4.04 8.37
CA ASP A 27 11.72 2.64 8.30
C ASP A 27 10.50 2.50 7.38
N ARG A 28 9.63 3.53 7.40
CA ARG A 28 8.46 3.54 6.52
C ARG A 28 8.85 3.79 5.06
N LEU A 29 9.85 4.62 4.79
CA LEU A 29 10.39 4.79 3.44
C LEU A 29 10.98 3.47 2.91
N CYS A 30 11.75 2.76 3.74
CA CYS A 30 12.27 1.43 3.41
C CYS A 30 11.13 0.45 3.08
N ASP A 31 10.09 0.37 3.90
CA ASP A 31 8.94 -0.51 3.65
C ASP A 31 8.15 -0.14 2.38
N VAL A 32 8.01 1.16 2.07
CA VAL A 32 7.39 1.62 0.82
C VAL A 32 8.24 1.21 -0.39
N ASN A 33 9.56 1.40 -0.32
CA ASN A 33 10.47 0.97 -1.39
C ASN A 33 10.52 -0.55 -1.53
N ASP A 34 10.46 -1.31 -0.45
CA ASP A 34 10.40 -2.78 -0.53
C ASP A 34 9.10 -3.26 -1.20
N LYS A 35 7.96 -2.59 -0.97
CA LYS A 35 6.70 -2.88 -1.67
C LYS A 35 6.76 -2.49 -3.14
N TRP A 36 7.38 -1.35 -3.45
CA TRP A 36 7.51 -0.85 -4.82
C TRP A 36 8.46 -1.72 -5.64
N LEU A 37 9.64 -2.02 -5.11
CA LEU A 37 10.68 -2.82 -5.76
C LEU A 37 10.45 -4.34 -5.65
N GLU A 38 9.23 -4.77 -5.34
CA GLU A 38 8.83 -6.18 -5.33
C GLU A 38 9.68 -7.08 -4.39
N ARG A 39 10.20 -6.49 -3.31
CA ARG A 39 10.76 -7.24 -2.17
C ARG A 39 9.65 -7.69 -1.22
N LYS A 40 8.56 -6.91 -1.14
CA LYS A 40 7.31 -7.29 -0.45
C LYS A 40 6.21 -7.57 -1.45
N VAL A 41 6.04 -8.84 -1.78
CA VAL A 41 5.24 -9.33 -2.90
C VAL A 41 3.85 -9.83 -2.48
N ALA A 42 2.98 -10.04 -3.45
CA ALA A 42 1.65 -10.60 -3.28
C ALA A 42 1.63 -12.11 -3.57
N CYS A 43 1.12 -12.90 -2.64
CA CYS A 43 0.85 -14.32 -2.90
C CYS A 43 -0.27 -14.49 -3.93
N GLN A 44 -0.08 -15.37 -4.92
CA GLN A 44 -1.10 -15.73 -5.91
C GLN A 44 -2.30 -16.49 -5.31
N ILE A 45 -2.12 -17.18 -4.18
CA ILE A 45 -3.15 -18.03 -3.55
C ILE A 45 -3.96 -17.25 -2.53
N CYS A 46 -3.30 -16.69 -1.52
CA CYS A 46 -4.01 -16.05 -0.41
C CYS A 46 -4.17 -14.53 -0.60
N GLY A 47 -3.50 -13.93 -1.59
CA GLY A 47 -3.44 -12.48 -1.75
C GLY A 47 -2.77 -11.76 -0.58
N GLY A 48 -2.03 -12.47 0.29
CA GLY A 48 -1.26 -11.87 1.38
C GLY A 48 -0.05 -11.08 0.86
N ARG A 49 0.41 -10.07 1.62
CA ARG A 49 1.74 -9.45 1.40
C ARG A 49 2.77 -10.26 2.17
N LEU A 50 3.84 -10.66 1.49
CA LEU A 50 4.88 -11.56 1.99
C LEU A 50 6.26 -11.01 1.60
N VAL A 51 7.31 -11.43 2.30
CA VAL A 51 8.69 -11.03 1.96
C VAL A 51 9.26 -12.02 0.95
N ASN A 52 9.79 -11.50 -0.14
CA ASN A 52 10.47 -12.26 -1.17
C ASN A 52 11.85 -12.70 -0.64
N ILE A 53 12.04 -14.01 -0.50
CA ILE A 53 13.34 -14.61 -0.15
C ILE A 53 13.75 -15.50 -1.33
N GLY A 54 14.79 -15.09 -2.07
CA GLY A 54 15.32 -15.87 -3.19
C GLY A 54 14.39 -16.04 -4.41
N GLY A 55 13.38 -15.18 -4.58
CA GLY A 55 12.38 -15.28 -5.65
C GLY A 55 11.06 -15.97 -5.24
N TYR A 56 10.99 -16.48 -4.02
CA TYR A 56 9.88 -17.25 -3.48
C TYR A 56 9.19 -16.53 -2.32
N VAL A 57 8.03 -17.06 -1.92
CA VAL A 57 7.09 -16.38 -1.03
C VAL A 57 6.81 -17.17 0.27
N PRO A 58 7.84 -17.53 1.05
CA PRO A 58 7.80 -18.70 1.94
C PRO A 58 6.79 -18.60 3.10
N GLN A 59 6.61 -17.43 3.72
CA GLN A 59 5.86 -17.31 4.98
C GLN A 59 5.06 -16.02 5.14
N HIS A 60 3.91 -16.13 5.82
CA HIS A 60 3.07 -15.02 6.23
C HIS A 60 3.69 -14.19 7.35
N VAL A 61 4.07 -12.95 7.06
CA VAL A 61 4.74 -12.04 8.02
C VAL A 61 3.97 -11.86 9.33
N ILE A 62 2.63 -11.87 9.28
CA ILE A 62 1.78 -11.65 10.46
C ILE A 62 1.60 -12.93 11.29
N SER A 63 1.47 -14.09 10.64
CA SER A 63 1.13 -15.35 11.33
C SER A 63 2.31 -16.30 11.51
N GLY A 64 3.47 -16.06 10.89
CA GLY A 64 4.61 -16.98 10.84
C GLY A 64 4.40 -18.24 10.00
N ASN A 65 3.15 -18.64 9.77
CA ASN A 65 2.79 -19.83 8.99
C ASN A 65 3.32 -19.79 7.56
N GLU A 66 3.69 -20.98 7.07
CA GLU A 66 4.00 -21.21 5.67
C GLU A 66 2.82 -20.81 4.78
N CYS A 67 3.14 -20.13 3.69
CA CYS A 67 2.14 -19.80 2.70
C CYS A 67 1.95 -21.01 1.76
N PRO A 68 0.72 -21.49 1.51
CA PRO A 68 0.49 -22.54 0.51
C PRO A 68 0.99 -22.16 -0.88
N GLY A 69 1.08 -20.85 -1.18
CA GLY A 69 1.66 -20.34 -2.42
C GLY A 69 3.13 -19.98 -2.31
N GLY A 70 3.82 -20.41 -1.26
CA GLY A 70 5.17 -19.95 -0.96
C GLY A 70 6.25 -20.45 -1.90
N ASN A 71 5.99 -21.55 -2.60
CA ASN A 71 6.86 -22.07 -3.65
C ASN A 71 6.50 -21.58 -5.05
N ALA A 72 5.46 -20.74 -5.17
CA ALA A 72 5.05 -20.16 -6.45
C ALA A 72 5.65 -18.77 -6.63
N LEU A 73 5.68 -18.30 -7.88
CA LEU A 73 6.09 -16.92 -8.16
C LEU A 73 5.10 -15.93 -7.53
N PRO A 74 5.54 -14.71 -7.22
CA PRO A 74 4.61 -13.68 -6.78
C PRO A 74 3.64 -13.27 -7.90
N LEU A 75 2.48 -12.73 -7.51
CA LEU A 75 1.46 -12.25 -8.44
C LEU A 75 1.99 -11.16 -9.38
N GLU A 76 2.97 -10.39 -8.90
CA GLU A 76 3.75 -9.42 -9.68
C GLU A 76 4.48 -10.04 -10.88
N LYS A 77 4.85 -11.33 -10.83
CA LYS A 77 5.67 -12.00 -11.86
C LYS A 77 4.90 -13.02 -12.69
N ASP A 78 3.84 -13.60 -12.15
CA ASP A 78 2.99 -14.55 -12.87
C ASP A 78 1.52 -14.32 -12.48
N LEU A 79 0.79 -13.67 -13.37
CA LEU A 79 -0.63 -13.40 -13.16
C LEU A 79 -1.52 -14.60 -13.50
N ALA A 80 -1.07 -15.50 -14.38
CA ALA A 80 -1.89 -16.57 -14.93
C ALA A 80 -2.30 -17.56 -13.82
N LEU A 81 -1.38 -17.90 -12.92
CA LEU A 81 -1.69 -18.78 -11.79
C LEU A 81 -2.73 -18.16 -10.84
N ALA A 82 -2.65 -16.85 -10.58
CA ALA A 82 -3.61 -16.15 -9.75
C ALA A 82 -5.01 -16.13 -10.39
N VAL A 83 -5.11 -15.94 -11.70
CA VAL A 83 -6.37 -15.99 -12.45
C VAL A 83 -6.99 -17.39 -12.38
N SER A 84 -6.21 -18.44 -12.66
CA SER A 84 -6.69 -19.82 -12.58
C SER A 84 -7.17 -20.18 -11.17
N TYR A 85 -6.44 -19.77 -10.14
CA TYR A 85 -6.82 -20.01 -8.74
C TYR A 85 -8.11 -19.28 -8.36
N LEU A 86 -8.30 -18.03 -8.82
CA LEU A 86 -9.52 -17.27 -8.63
C LEU A 86 -10.75 -17.98 -9.24
N GLU A 87 -10.64 -18.48 -10.46
CA GLU A 87 -11.72 -19.21 -11.13
C GLU A 87 -12.10 -20.47 -10.36
N ASN A 88 -11.11 -21.24 -9.89
CA ASN A 88 -11.34 -22.42 -9.07
C ASN A 88 -12.09 -22.08 -7.76
N MET A 89 -11.73 -20.99 -7.08
CA MET A 89 -12.45 -20.54 -5.88
C MET A 89 -13.90 -20.14 -6.19
N LYS A 90 -14.14 -19.41 -7.28
CA LYS A 90 -15.50 -19.01 -7.69
C LYS A 90 -16.38 -20.22 -8.00
N ASN A 91 -15.85 -21.21 -8.71
CA ASN A 91 -16.57 -22.44 -9.06
C ASN A 91 -16.97 -23.26 -7.83
N ARG A 92 -16.16 -23.21 -6.76
CA ARG A 92 -16.43 -23.92 -5.51
C ARG A 92 -17.34 -23.14 -4.55
N LEU A 93 -17.50 -21.83 -4.73
CA LEU A 93 -18.19 -20.96 -3.78
C LEU A 93 -19.65 -21.35 -3.53
N SER A 94 -20.35 -21.86 -4.56
CA SER A 94 -21.75 -22.32 -4.44
C SER A 94 -21.91 -23.54 -3.54
N LYS A 95 -20.83 -24.33 -3.36
CA LYS A 95 -20.81 -25.55 -2.53
C LYS A 95 -20.42 -25.28 -1.08
N LEU A 96 -20.06 -24.03 -0.74
CA LEU A 96 -19.65 -23.64 0.60
C LEU A 96 -20.81 -23.01 1.38
N SER A 97 -20.80 -23.16 2.70
CA SER A 97 -21.77 -22.55 3.61
C SER A 97 -21.09 -21.93 4.84
N GLY A 98 -21.85 -21.18 5.63
CA GLY A 98 -21.39 -20.62 6.90
C GLY A 98 -20.13 -19.74 6.82
N SER A 99 -19.27 -19.86 7.83
CA SER A 99 -18.05 -19.07 8.00
C SER A 99 -17.01 -19.30 6.89
N GLU A 100 -16.95 -20.52 6.35
CA GLU A 100 -16.05 -20.90 5.26
C GLU A 100 -16.39 -20.12 3.98
N LYS A 101 -17.68 -20.07 3.62
CA LYS A 101 -18.15 -19.26 2.48
C LYS A 101 -17.74 -17.81 2.63
N GLY A 102 -17.95 -17.22 3.81
CA GLY A 102 -17.56 -15.83 4.10
C GLY A 102 -16.05 -15.59 3.97
N SER A 103 -15.22 -16.53 4.44
CA SER A 103 -13.77 -16.47 4.30
C SER A 103 -13.33 -16.52 2.83
N VAL A 104 -13.87 -17.46 2.06
CA VAL A 104 -13.56 -17.60 0.62
C VAL A 104 -14.04 -16.39 -0.17
N THR A 105 -15.23 -15.84 0.11
CA THR A 105 -15.69 -14.59 -0.52
C THR A 105 -14.73 -13.42 -0.29
N ARG A 106 -14.18 -13.27 0.92
CA ARG A 106 -13.18 -12.22 1.19
C ARG A 106 -11.91 -12.45 0.38
N LYS A 107 -11.40 -13.69 0.35
CA LYS A 107 -10.21 -14.05 -0.46
C LYS A 107 -10.42 -13.77 -1.94
N ILE A 108 -11.57 -14.15 -2.51
CA ILE A 108 -11.97 -13.85 -3.89
C ILE A 108 -11.90 -12.35 -4.14
N LYS A 109 -12.58 -11.53 -3.32
CA LYS A 109 -12.58 -10.06 -3.49
C LYS A 109 -11.18 -9.46 -3.41
N THR A 110 -10.35 -9.90 -2.47
CA THR A 110 -8.97 -9.44 -2.33
C THR A 110 -8.13 -9.80 -3.56
N LEU A 111 -8.26 -11.03 -4.06
CA LEU A 111 -7.48 -11.52 -5.19
C LEU A 111 -7.94 -10.85 -6.51
N GLU A 112 -9.25 -10.68 -6.71
CA GLU A 112 -9.81 -9.91 -7.84
C GLU A 112 -9.24 -8.50 -7.91
N LYS A 113 -9.26 -7.78 -6.77
CA LYS A 113 -8.71 -6.43 -6.68
C LYS A 113 -7.23 -6.41 -7.08
N ARG A 114 -6.43 -7.35 -6.57
CA ARG A 114 -4.99 -7.41 -6.88
C ARG A 114 -4.72 -7.78 -8.33
N ILE A 115 -5.43 -8.76 -8.88
CA ILE A 115 -5.32 -9.11 -10.30
C ILE A 115 -5.62 -7.89 -11.16
N GLY A 116 -6.68 -7.13 -10.83
CA GLY A 116 -7.01 -5.89 -11.54
C GLY A 116 -5.87 -4.86 -11.53
N LEU A 117 -5.24 -4.63 -10.38
CA LEU A 117 -4.10 -3.70 -10.26
C LEU A 117 -2.90 -4.16 -11.09
N TYR A 118 -2.53 -5.43 -10.98
CA TYR A 118 -1.30 -5.95 -11.60
C TYR A 118 -1.43 -6.27 -13.10
N ARG A 119 -2.65 -6.32 -13.65
CA ARG A 119 -2.85 -6.35 -15.12
C ARG A 119 -2.30 -5.12 -15.82
N HIS A 120 -2.25 -3.99 -15.12
CA HIS A 120 -1.86 -2.69 -15.66
C HIS A 120 -0.54 -2.18 -15.07
N TYR A 121 0.18 -3.05 -14.36
CA TYR A 121 1.42 -2.68 -13.70
C TYR A 121 2.61 -3.01 -14.59
N ASP A 122 3.19 -1.99 -15.21
CA ASP A 122 4.36 -2.10 -16.09
C ASP A 122 5.69 -2.32 -15.32
N GLY A 123 5.61 -2.56 -14.01
CA GLY A 123 6.75 -2.71 -13.13
C GLY A 123 7.16 -1.42 -12.40
N PRO A 124 8.11 -1.51 -11.46
CA PRO A 124 8.57 -0.36 -10.71
C PRO A 124 9.42 0.57 -11.57
N VAL A 125 9.05 1.85 -11.54
CA VAL A 125 9.84 2.93 -12.17
C VAL A 125 10.32 3.87 -11.08
N GLY A 126 11.64 4.13 -11.02
CA GLY A 126 12.25 4.96 -9.98
C GLY A 126 12.11 4.39 -8.58
N MET A 127 12.51 5.20 -7.59
CA MET A 127 12.39 4.87 -6.17
C MET A 127 11.68 5.99 -5.44
N TRP A 128 11.04 5.65 -4.33
CA TRP A 128 10.48 6.61 -3.42
C TRP A 128 11.60 7.27 -2.62
N GLN A 129 11.50 8.59 -2.46
CA GLN A 129 12.40 9.41 -1.69
C GLN A 129 11.60 10.18 -0.64
N PHE A 130 12.25 10.49 0.47
CA PHE A 130 11.68 11.38 1.47
C PHE A 130 11.64 12.81 0.93
N SER A 131 10.51 13.48 1.13
CA SER A 131 10.38 14.90 0.81
C SER A 131 10.18 15.72 2.08
N ILE A 132 9.08 15.46 2.81
CA ILE A 132 8.66 16.27 3.96
C ILE A 132 8.00 15.37 5.02
N ALA A 133 8.12 15.73 6.31
CA ALA A 133 7.31 15.19 7.39
C ALA A 133 6.77 16.30 8.31
N PHE A 134 5.55 16.12 8.79
CA PHE A 134 4.90 16.97 9.78
C PHE A 134 4.65 16.17 11.05
N TYR A 135 5.30 16.54 12.14
CA TYR A 135 5.09 15.93 13.45
C TYR A 135 3.96 16.64 14.18
N THR A 136 2.95 15.89 14.62
CA THR A 136 1.70 16.43 15.17
C THR A 136 1.05 15.44 16.13
N GLU A 137 0.20 15.94 17.03
CA GLU A 137 -0.53 15.14 18.03
C GLU A 137 -1.69 14.31 17.42
N CYS A 138 -2.09 14.63 16.18
CA CYS A 138 -3.22 14.00 15.49
C CYS A 138 -2.85 13.50 14.08
N ALA A 139 -1.73 12.77 13.95
CA ALA A 139 -1.17 12.38 12.65
C ALA A 139 -2.15 11.55 11.79
N GLU A 140 -2.91 10.65 12.42
CA GLU A 140 -3.95 9.85 11.75
C GLU A 140 -5.07 10.73 11.15
N GLN A 141 -5.59 11.69 11.92
CA GLN A 141 -6.66 12.58 11.47
C GLN A 141 -6.18 13.50 10.35
N VAL A 142 -4.94 13.98 10.45
CA VAL A 142 -4.30 14.80 9.42
C VAL A 142 -4.13 13.99 8.13
N GLU A 143 -3.57 12.77 8.18
CA GLU A 143 -3.45 11.90 7.00
C GLU A 143 -4.80 11.67 6.33
N LEU A 144 -5.82 11.30 7.11
CA LEU A 144 -7.16 11.02 6.58
C LEU A 144 -7.77 12.24 5.89
N LEU A 145 -7.61 13.43 6.46
CA LEU A 145 -8.09 14.68 5.85
C LEU A 145 -7.28 15.04 4.60
N SER A 146 -5.96 14.87 4.62
CA SER A 146 -5.12 15.08 3.44
C SER A 146 -5.52 14.15 2.29
N HIS A 147 -5.82 12.88 2.57
CA HIS A 147 -6.32 11.94 1.57
C HIS A 147 -7.68 12.39 1.01
N LYS A 148 -8.58 12.90 1.85
CA LYS A 148 -9.86 13.46 1.40
C LYS A 148 -9.65 14.64 0.46
N ILE A 149 -8.77 15.58 0.82
CA ILE A 149 -8.42 16.75 -0.01
C ILE A 149 -7.82 16.30 -1.36
N LEU A 150 -6.99 15.26 -1.36
CA LEU A 150 -6.31 14.73 -2.55
C LEU A 150 -7.13 13.67 -3.32
N THR A 151 -8.40 13.45 -2.99
CA THR A 151 -9.21 12.33 -3.55
C THR A 151 -9.23 12.32 -5.08
N GLU A 152 -9.33 13.49 -5.72
CA GLU A 152 -9.38 13.60 -7.18
C GLU A 152 -8.04 13.26 -7.86
N ARG A 153 -6.95 13.29 -7.09
CA ARG A 153 -5.59 12.93 -7.54
C ARG A 153 -5.24 11.47 -7.26
N LEU A 154 -6.12 10.69 -6.65
CA LEU A 154 -5.82 9.32 -6.25
C LEU A 154 -5.49 8.43 -7.46
N ASP A 155 -4.32 7.79 -7.44
CA ASP A 155 -3.91 6.77 -8.39
C ASP A 155 -4.64 5.44 -8.09
N LYS A 156 -5.71 5.19 -8.83
CA LYS A 156 -6.53 3.98 -8.68
C LYS A 156 -5.84 2.70 -9.14
N VAL A 157 -4.74 2.80 -9.87
CA VAL A 157 -3.97 1.65 -10.38
C VAL A 157 -2.67 1.42 -9.62
N ALA A 158 -2.38 2.24 -8.59
CA ALA A 158 -1.20 2.03 -7.75
C ALA A 158 -1.23 0.63 -7.09
N PRO A 159 -0.11 -0.11 -7.10
CA PRO A 159 -0.05 -1.49 -6.61
C PRO A 159 -0.17 -1.59 -5.08
N PHE A 160 -0.13 -0.48 -4.35
CA PHE A 160 -0.29 -0.45 -2.91
C PHE A 160 -0.83 0.90 -2.41
N GLY A 161 -1.63 0.82 -1.34
CA GLY A 161 -2.08 1.97 -0.55
C GLY A 161 -2.62 3.14 -1.37
N GLU A 162 -2.64 4.29 -0.73
CA GLU A 162 -3.01 5.56 -1.32
C GLU A 162 -1.73 6.22 -1.85
N VAL A 163 -1.73 6.44 -3.16
CA VAL A 163 -0.71 7.13 -3.95
C VAL A 163 -1.45 8.14 -4.82
N PHE A 164 -0.86 9.31 -5.03
CA PHE A 164 -1.49 10.44 -5.68
C PHE A 164 -0.67 10.89 -6.89
N CYS A 165 -1.35 11.17 -7.99
CA CYS A 165 -0.79 11.79 -9.19
C CYS A 165 -0.76 13.31 -9.00
N CYS A 166 0.10 13.78 -8.10
CA CYS A 166 0.31 15.19 -7.80
C CYS A 166 1.80 15.48 -7.50
N SER A 167 2.12 16.76 -7.40
CA SER A 167 3.44 17.24 -6.97
C SER A 167 3.59 17.22 -5.44
N VAL A 168 4.83 17.29 -4.97
CA VAL A 168 5.13 17.48 -3.53
C VAL A 168 4.51 18.78 -3.01
N SER A 169 4.46 19.85 -3.80
CA SER A 169 3.81 21.12 -3.39
C SER A 169 2.33 20.92 -3.12
N GLU A 170 1.59 20.33 -4.06
CA GLU A 170 0.15 20.06 -3.90
C GLU A 170 -0.12 19.15 -2.69
N ALA A 171 0.71 18.12 -2.48
CA ALA A 171 0.58 17.25 -1.32
C ALA A 171 0.88 17.99 0.00
N THR A 172 1.87 18.89 -0.01
CA THR A 172 2.24 19.72 1.15
C THR A 172 1.11 20.67 1.52
N GLU A 173 0.54 21.35 0.53
CA GLU A 173 -0.61 22.24 0.70
C GLU A 173 -1.81 21.47 1.27
N ALA A 174 -2.06 20.23 0.82
CA ALA A 174 -3.12 19.39 1.36
C ALA A 174 -2.88 18.97 2.83
N VAL A 175 -1.63 18.73 3.23
CA VAL A 175 -1.28 18.44 4.64
C VAL A 175 -1.41 19.69 5.51
N GLU A 176 -0.93 20.84 5.04
CA GLU A 176 -1.04 22.12 5.75
C GLU A 176 -2.50 22.56 5.88
N ALA A 177 -3.32 22.36 4.86
CA ALA A 177 -4.76 22.60 4.91
C ALA A 177 -5.46 21.67 5.93
N ALA A 178 -5.10 20.39 5.97
CA ALA A 178 -5.63 19.45 6.98
C ALA A 178 -5.22 19.85 8.41
N LEU A 179 -3.96 20.25 8.62
CA LEU A 179 -3.48 20.76 9.90
C LEU A 179 -4.22 22.05 10.31
N SER A 180 -4.44 22.97 9.37
CA SER A 180 -5.19 24.21 9.60
C SER A 180 -6.63 23.94 10.03
N GLN A 181 -7.34 23.05 9.32
CA GLN A 181 -8.71 22.64 9.66
C GLN A 181 -8.82 22.03 11.05
N LEU A 182 -7.76 21.39 11.54
CA LEU A 182 -7.69 20.80 12.88
C LEU A 182 -7.16 21.77 13.95
N GLY A 183 -6.76 22.99 13.59
CA GLY A 183 -6.16 23.95 14.51
C GLY A 183 -4.74 23.59 14.96
N LEU A 184 -4.02 22.77 14.18
CA LEU A 184 -2.71 22.20 14.51
C LEU A 184 -1.55 22.77 13.70
N LEU A 185 -1.82 23.69 12.76
CA LEU A 185 -0.80 24.17 11.81
C LEU A 185 0.42 24.79 12.51
N HIS A 186 0.19 25.59 13.55
CA HIS A 186 1.28 26.27 14.27
C HIS A 186 2.00 25.39 15.29
N SER A 187 1.36 24.31 15.76
CA SER A 187 1.96 23.36 16.71
C SER A 187 2.70 22.21 16.01
N ALA A 188 2.42 21.98 14.73
CA ALA A 188 3.10 20.94 13.97
C ALA A 188 4.54 21.32 13.63
N ARG A 189 5.48 20.40 13.84
CA ARG A 189 6.88 20.58 13.43
C ARG A 189 7.09 20.02 12.03
N LYS A 190 7.44 20.88 11.08
CA LYS A 190 7.78 20.51 9.69
C LYS A 190 9.27 20.20 9.57
N ASN A 191 9.59 19.02 9.02
CA ASN A 191 10.95 18.58 8.71
C ASN A 191 11.08 18.29 7.21
N THR A 192 12.17 18.75 6.60
CA THR A 192 12.54 18.48 5.19
C THR A 192 13.79 17.61 5.06
N CYS A 193 14.34 17.15 6.19
CA CYS A 193 15.42 16.17 6.26
C CYS A 193 14.94 14.96 7.07
N LEU A 194 15.38 13.76 6.64
CA LEU A 194 15.07 12.48 7.26
C LEU A 194 15.99 12.22 8.47
#